data_AF-A0A7G8ZLU8-F1
#
_entry.id   AF-A0A7G8ZLU8-F1
#
_cell.length_a   1.000
_cell.length_b   1.000
_cell.length_c   1.000
_cell.angle_alpha   90.00
_cell.angle_beta   90.00
_cell.angle_gamma   90.00
#
_symmetry.space_group_name_H-M   'P 1'
#
loop_
_entity.id
_entity.type
_entity.pdbx_description
1 polymer ?
#
loop_
_entity_poly.entity_id
_entity_poly.type
_entity_poly.pdbx_seq_one_letter_code
_entity_poly.pdbx_strand_id
1 'polypeptide(L)'
;MLLTALLSLTIAQTEAAPQEVQSILFLEIIARRAPQCELLEDWQSAAIRTQTAQALRGYDIASQDLFETEIAARVPGVACDDPQMIAWIAGVEPGIAREFLPQFLVAYRAFARLETPPVIFTSEAEADPDRALSRIDAEIARLADAGITPEGGGDWATHQARVDAAALSIADILETGESDGMPPADAAILVRDAVTVTELWLAAQE
;
A
#
# COMPACT_ATOMS: atom_id res chain seq x y z
N MET A 1 -22.69 47.48 -37.42
CA MET A 1 -21.28 47.57 -36.99
C MET A 1 -21.24 47.35 -35.48
N LEU A 2 -20.48 46.35 -35.03
CA LEU A 2 -20.00 46.07 -33.66
C LEU A 2 -21.09 45.76 -32.60
N LEU A 3 -21.47 44.52 -32.27
CA LEU A 3 -20.71 43.34 -31.79
C LEU A 3 -20.02 43.60 -30.43
N THR A 4 -20.85 43.70 -29.38
CA THR A 4 -20.46 43.78 -27.96
C THR A 4 -20.38 42.37 -27.39
N ALA A 5 -19.26 41.68 -27.62
CA ALA A 5 -18.93 40.45 -26.92
C ALA A 5 -18.37 40.80 -25.53
N LEU A 6 -19.23 40.80 -24.52
CA LEU A 6 -18.83 40.67 -23.12
C LEU A 6 -18.31 39.24 -22.94
N LEU A 7 -17.00 39.07 -23.09
CA LEU A 7 -16.28 37.88 -22.63
C LEU A 7 -16.44 37.81 -21.11
N SER A 8 -17.41 37.01 -20.69
CA SER A 8 -17.48 36.44 -19.36
C SER A 8 -16.20 35.66 -19.11
N LEU A 9 -15.25 36.28 -18.43
CA LEU A 9 -14.18 35.59 -17.71
C LEU A 9 -14.82 34.88 -16.51
N THR A 10 -15.53 33.79 -16.77
CA THR A 10 -15.67 32.72 -15.79
C THR A 10 -14.32 32.03 -15.73
N ILE A 11 -13.44 32.54 -14.86
CA ILE A 11 -12.38 31.71 -14.30
C ILE A 11 -13.16 30.65 -13.53
N ALA A 12 -13.26 29.46 -14.13
CA ALA A 12 -13.65 28.27 -13.39
C ALA A 12 -12.63 28.15 -12.26
N GLN A 13 -13.04 28.58 -11.06
CA GLN A 13 -12.31 28.25 -9.85
C GLN A 13 -12.45 26.73 -9.75
N THR A 14 -11.43 26.01 -10.19
CA THR A 14 -11.26 24.62 -9.79
C THR A 14 -11.32 24.64 -8.28
N GLU A 15 -12.40 24.13 -7.70
CA GLU A 15 -12.47 23.88 -6.26
C GLU A 15 -11.18 23.14 -5.90
N ALA A 16 -10.39 23.74 -5.01
CA ALA A 16 -9.20 23.08 -4.52
C ALA A 16 -9.65 21.72 -4.00
N ALA A 17 -9.06 20.64 -4.49
CA ALA A 17 -9.49 19.31 -4.10
C ALA A 17 -9.44 19.19 -2.57
N PRO A 18 -10.33 18.40 -1.94
CA PRO A 18 -10.33 18.20 -0.49
C PRO A 18 -8.91 17.91 0.04
N GLN A 19 -8.57 18.40 1.24
CA GLN A 19 -7.21 18.26 1.79
C GLN A 19 -6.74 16.79 1.84
N GLU A 20 -7.65 15.86 2.08
CA GLU A 20 -7.41 14.42 2.03
C GLU A 20 -6.93 13.97 0.64
N VAL A 21 -7.60 14.43 -0.43
CA VAL A 21 -7.23 14.17 -1.83
C VAL A 21 -5.83 14.69 -2.14
N GLN A 22 -5.49 15.91 -1.70
CA GLN A 22 -4.14 16.46 -1.90
C GLN A 22 -3.07 15.66 -1.13
N SER A 23 -3.42 15.11 0.03
CA SER A 23 -2.51 14.29 0.83
C SER A 23 -2.24 12.95 0.13
N ILE A 24 -3.28 12.25 -0.34
CA ILE A 24 -3.13 11.00 -1.10
C ILE A 24 -2.30 11.23 -2.36
N LEU A 25 -2.58 12.29 -3.11
CA LEU A 25 -1.84 12.63 -4.32
C LEU A 25 -0.35 12.87 -4.03
N PHE A 26 -0.04 13.59 -2.96
CA PHE A 26 1.33 13.82 -2.52
C PHE A 26 2.04 12.51 -2.17
N LEU A 27 1.38 11.62 -1.41
CA LEU A 27 1.93 10.31 -1.05
C LEU A 27 2.20 9.43 -2.27
N GLU A 28 1.29 9.39 -3.25
CA GLU A 28 1.47 8.65 -4.50
C GLU A 28 2.64 9.20 -5.33
N ILE A 29 2.79 10.52 -5.40
CA ILE A 29 3.92 11.16 -6.08
C ILE A 29 5.25 10.74 -5.42
N ILE A 30 5.34 10.82 -4.09
CA ILE A 30 6.53 10.39 -3.35
C ILE A 30 6.79 8.91 -3.60
N ALA A 31 5.78 8.05 -3.40
CA ALA A 31 5.98 6.62 -3.51
C ALA A 31 6.43 6.21 -4.91
N ARG A 32 6.00 6.88 -5.98
CA ARG A 32 6.48 6.59 -7.34
C ARG A 32 7.85 7.19 -7.64
N ARG A 33 8.17 8.37 -7.08
CA ARG A 33 9.40 9.10 -7.42
C ARG A 33 10.59 8.74 -6.54
N ALA A 34 10.40 8.61 -5.23
CA ALA A 34 11.43 8.32 -4.26
C ALA A 34 12.30 7.08 -4.57
N PRO A 35 11.75 5.91 -4.97
CA PRO A 35 12.59 4.75 -5.30
C PRO A 35 13.47 5.01 -6.53
N GLN A 36 13.01 5.79 -7.51
CA GLN A 36 13.81 6.18 -8.67
C GLN A 36 14.98 7.12 -8.31
N CYS A 37 14.88 7.76 -7.15
CA CYS A 37 15.88 8.67 -6.60
C CYS A 37 16.70 8.02 -5.48
N GLU A 38 16.53 6.71 -5.23
CA GLU A 38 17.21 5.96 -4.17
C GLU A 38 16.94 6.54 -2.76
N LEU A 39 15.77 7.17 -2.56
CA LEU A 39 15.36 7.75 -1.28
C LEU A 39 14.46 6.83 -0.46
N LEU A 40 13.85 5.83 -1.09
CA LEU A 40 13.08 4.77 -0.45
C LEU A 40 13.45 3.44 -1.12
N GLU A 41 13.44 2.37 -0.34
CA GLU A 41 13.48 1.02 -0.88
C GLU A 41 12.16 0.70 -1.61
N ASP A 42 12.20 -0.20 -2.58
CA ASP A 42 11.03 -0.55 -3.41
C ASP A 42 9.86 -1.05 -2.58
N TRP A 43 10.11 -1.81 -1.51
CA TRP A 43 9.05 -2.30 -0.62
C TRP A 43 8.41 -1.16 0.19
N GLN A 44 9.17 -0.12 0.57
CA GLN A 44 8.63 1.04 1.29
C GLN A 44 7.69 1.82 0.38
N SER A 45 8.10 2.02 -0.88
CA SER A 45 7.26 2.59 -1.93
C SER A 45 5.97 1.76 -2.11
N ALA A 46 6.09 0.45 -2.29
CA ALA A 46 4.95 -0.43 -2.47
C ALA A 46 3.99 -0.37 -1.26
N ALA A 47 4.51 -0.38 -0.03
CA ALA A 47 3.72 -0.26 1.18
C ALA A 47 2.91 1.05 1.22
N ILE A 48 3.53 2.18 0.89
CA ILE A 48 2.82 3.48 0.82
C ILE A 48 1.72 3.43 -0.25
N ARG A 49 2.02 2.87 -1.43
CA ARG A 49 1.06 2.77 -2.54
C ARG A 49 -0.13 1.89 -2.20
N THR A 50 0.09 0.80 -1.48
CA THR A 50 -1.02 -0.03 -0.99
C THR A 50 -1.92 0.74 -0.03
N GLN A 51 -1.35 1.52 0.89
CA GLN A 51 -2.12 2.34 1.84
C GLN A 51 -2.94 3.42 1.13
N THR A 52 -2.34 4.14 0.19
CA THR A 52 -3.05 5.14 -0.62
C THR A 52 -4.12 4.50 -1.51
N ALA A 53 -3.84 3.33 -2.10
CA ALA A 53 -4.82 2.58 -2.87
C ALA A 53 -6.03 2.16 -2.01
N GLN A 54 -5.81 1.71 -0.76
CA GLN A 54 -6.90 1.39 0.16
C GLN A 54 -7.77 2.61 0.49
N ALA A 55 -7.16 3.78 0.72
CA ALA A 55 -7.90 5.03 0.91
C ALA A 55 -8.73 5.39 -0.34
N LEU A 56 -8.18 5.16 -1.54
CA LEU A 56 -8.86 5.45 -2.82
C LEU A 56 -10.02 4.51 -3.14
N ARG A 57 -10.10 3.30 -2.54
CA ARG A 57 -11.22 2.36 -2.78
C ARG A 57 -12.58 2.93 -2.38
N GLY A 58 -12.61 3.91 -1.47
CA GLY A 58 -13.85 4.60 -1.09
C GLY A 58 -14.38 5.58 -2.15
N TYR A 59 -13.60 5.90 -3.17
CA TYR A 59 -13.95 6.84 -4.24
C TYR A 59 -14.51 6.13 -5.46
N ASP A 60 -15.32 6.83 -6.26
CA ASP A 60 -15.80 6.31 -7.53
C ASP A 60 -14.67 6.18 -8.58
N ILE A 61 -14.93 5.39 -9.63
CA ILE A 61 -13.93 5.09 -10.68
C ILE A 61 -13.47 6.37 -11.39
N ALA A 62 -14.38 7.31 -11.67
CA ALA A 62 -14.02 8.56 -12.35
C ALA A 62 -13.06 9.41 -11.53
N SER A 63 -13.23 9.41 -10.21
CA SER A 63 -12.31 10.07 -9.28
C SER A 63 -10.96 9.37 -9.26
N GLN A 64 -10.93 8.03 -9.18
CA GLN A 64 -9.69 7.24 -9.22
C GLN A 64 -8.91 7.47 -10.53
N ASP A 65 -9.60 7.53 -11.68
CA ASP A 65 -8.99 7.82 -12.98
C ASP A 65 -8.40 9.24 -13.05
N LEU A 66 -9.11 10.22 -12.47
CA LEU A 66 -8.62 11.59 -12.36
C LEU A 66 -7.36 11.64 -11.49
N PHE A 67 -7.35 10.93 -10.37
CA PHE A 67 -6.17 10.80 -9.51
C PHE A 67 -4.96 10.26 -10.27
N GLU A 68 -5.12 9.13 -10.97
CA GLU A 68 -4.03 8.54 -11.75
C GLU A 68 -3.51 9.51 -12.83
N THR A 69 -4.43 10.23 -13.49
CA THR A 69 -4.06 11.26 -14.47
C THR A 69 -3.24 12.39 -13.83
N GLU A 70 -3.66 12.88 -12.66
CA GLU A 70 -2.93 13.92 -11.94
C GLU A 70 -1.54 13.45 -11.47
N ILE A 71 -1.44 12.22 -10.97
CA ILE A 71 -0.17 11.60 -10.56
C ILE A 71 0.77 11.54 -11.77
N ALA A 72 0.31 10.96 -12.89
CA ALA A 72 1.09 10.81 -14.10
C ALA A 72 1.58 12.15 -14.67
N ALA A 73 0.77 13.20 -14.55
CA ALA A 73 1.15 14.54 -14.98
C ALA A 73 2.20 15.21 -14.07
N ARG A 74 2.18 14.92 -12.77
CA ARG A 74 3.04 15.61 -11.78
C ARG A 74 4.36 14.89 -11.50
N VAL A 75 4.37 13.56 -11.46
CA VAL A 75 5.58 12.75 -11.13
C VAL A 75 6.81 13.15 -11.96
N PRO A 76 6.73 13.35 -13.29
CA PRO A 76 7.91 13.72 -14.10
C PRO A 76 8.52 15.07 -13.73
N GLY A 77 7.74 15.98 -13.13
CA GLY A 77 8.19 17.32 -12.73
C GLY A 77 8.85 17.37 -11.36
N VAL A 78 8.82 16.28 -10.58
CA VAL A 78 9.41 16.24 -9.24
C VAL A 78 10.88 15.85 -9.33
N ALA A 79 11.76 16.76 -8.88
CA ALA A 79 13.20 16.51 -8.85
C ALA A 79 13.58 15.58 -7.70
N CYS A 80 14.70 14.86 -7.83
CA CYS A 80 15.19 13.98 -6.76
C CYS A 80 15.69 14.75 -5.53
N ASP A 81 16.06 16.02 -5.71
CA ASP A 81 16.46 16.94 -4.65
C ASP A 81 15.29 17.82 -4.15
N ASP A 82 14.04 17.47 -4.46
CA ASP A 82 12.87 18.20 -3.98
C ASP A 82 12.86 18.26 -2.43
N PRO A 83 12.94 19.46 -1.83
CA PRO A 83 13.09 19.59 -0.38
C PRO A 83 11.89 19.07 0.40
N GLN A 84 10.68 19.13 -0.18
CA GLN A 84 9.46 18.70 0.49
C GLN A 84 9.38 17.16 0.54
N MET A 85 9.73 16.49 -0.56
CA MET A 85 9.84 15.03 -0.61
C MET A 85 10.89 14.53 0.38
N ILE A 86 12.11 15.09 0.35
CA ILE A 86 13.20 14.68 1.25
C ILE A 86 12.79 14.88 2.72
N ALA A 87 12.23 16.04 3.06
CA ALA A 87 11.82 16.33 4.43
C ALA A 87 10.70 15.38 4.91
N TRP A 88 9.75 15.04 4.04
CA TRP A 88 8.69 14.09 4.37
C TRP A 88 9.25 12.68 4.59
N ILE A 89 10.11 12.19 3.68
CA ILE A 89 10.74 10.86 3.79
C ILE A 89 11.52 10.75 5.10
N ALA A 90 12.38 11.72 5.40
CA ALA A 90 13.17 11.72 6.63
C ALA A 90 12.28 11.71 7.91
N GLY A 91 11.08 12.29 7.83
CA GLY A 91 10.13 12.29 8.94
C GLY A 91 9.40 10.95 9.15
N VAL A 92 9.16 10.18 8.08
CA VAL A 92 8.31 8.98 8.11
C VAL A 92 9.08 7.67 8.03
N GLU A 93 10.28 7.66 7.44
CA GLU A 93 11.06 6.45 7.15
C GLU A 93 11.21 5.52 8.37
N PRO A 94 11.53 6.00 9.60
CA PRO A 94 11.58 5.13 10.78
C PRO A 94 10.24 4.48 11.12
N GLY A 95 9.14 5.15 10.77
CA GLY A 95 7.77 4.66 10.94
C GLY A 95 7.37 3.61 9.92
N ILE A 96 7.84 3.68 8.67
CA ILE A 96 7.43 2.75 7.61
C ILE A 96 7.75 1.30 7.98
N ALA A 97 8.99 1.00 8.37
CA ALA A 97 9.38 -0.35 8.77
C ALA A 97 8.68 -0.82 10.06
N ARG A 98 8.38 0.12 10.96
CA ARG A 98 7.77 -0.17 12.24
C ARG A 98 6.25 -0.41 12.14
N GLU A 99 5.58 0.38 11.32
CA GLU A 99 4.12 0.51 11.32
C GLU A 99 3.49 -0.07 10.05
N PHE A 100 4.21 -0.11 8.93
CA PHE A 100 3.64 -0.57 7.65
C PHE A 100 4.11 -1.95 7.25
N LEU A 101 5.38 -2.27 7.43
CA LEU A 101 5.90 -3.58 7.06
C LEU A 101 5.18 -4.75 7.79
N PRO A 102 4.89 -4.67 9.11
CA PRO A 102 4.51 -5.88 9.83
C PRO A 102 3.15 -6.46 9.41
N GLN A 103 2.16 -5.65 9.03
CA GLN A 103 0.89 -6.20 8.56
C GLN A 103 1.03 -7.02 7.28
N PHE A 104 1.94 -6.62 6.37
CA PHE A 104 2.18 -7.36 5.14
C PHE A 104 2.91 -8.67 5.42
N LEU A 105 3.91 -8.65 6.30
CA LEU A 105 4.64 -9.84 6.72
C LEU A 105 3.73 -10.88 7.39
N VAL A 106 2.86 -10.44 8.32
CA VAL A 106 1.93 -11.34 9.00
C VAL A 106 0.88 -11.89 8.03
N ALA A 107 0.36 -11.07 7.10
CA ALA A 107 -0.59 -11.52 6.09
C ALA A 107 0.03 -12.54 5.12
N TYR A 108 1.23 -12.26 4.60
CA TYR A 108 1.97 -13.19 3.74
C TYR A 108 2.16 -14.53 4.44
N ARG A 109 2.65 -14.48 5.69
CA ARG A 109 2.86 -15.68 6.51
C ARG A 109 1.57 -16.46 6.72
N ALA A 110 0.45 -15.78 6.97
CA ALA A 110 -0.85 -16.42 7.16
C ALA A 110 -1.28 -17.19 5.90
N PHE A 111 -1.17 -16.57 4.72
CA PHE A 111 -1.46 -17.24 3.44
C PHE A 111 -0.51 -18.40 3.14
N ALA A 112 0.80 -18.20 3.36
CA ALA A 112 1.82 -19.22 3.14
C ALA A 112 1.64 -20.48 4.01
N ARG A 113 0.95 -20.37 5.14
CA ARG A 113 0.71 -21.48 6.09
C ARG A 113 -0.63 -22.19 5.90
N LEU A 114 -1.48 -21.71 5.00
CA LEU A 114 -2.71 -22.41 4.67
C LEU A 114 -2.38 -23.76 4.03
N GLU A 115 -3.20 -24.79 4.32
CA GLU A 115 -3.07 -26.10 3.67
C GLU A 115 -3.23 -25.97 2.15
N THR A 116 -4.14 -25.10 1.72
CA THR A 116 -4.36 -24.72 0.32
C THR A 116 -4.30 -23.21 0.20
N PRO A 117 -3.13 -22.60 -0.06
CA PRO A 117 -3.03 -21.16 -0.27
C PRO A 117 -3.81 -20.72 -1.53
N PRO A 118 -4.33 -19.48 -1.58
CA PRO A 118 -5.01 -18.96 -2.76
C PRO A 118 -4.12 -19.06 -4.02
N VAL A 119 -4.71 -19.40 -5.17
CA VAL A 119 -3.96 -19.54 -6.44
C VAL A 119 -3.12 -18.30 -6.74
N ILE A 120 -3.71 -17.12 -6.54
CA ILE A 120 -3.06 -15.82 -6.71
C ILE A 120 -1.81 -15.66 -5.82
N PHE A 121 -1.83 -16.17 -4.59
CA PHE A 121 -0.65 -16.20 -3.71
C PHE A 121 0.44 -17.07 -4.34
N THR A 122 0.11 -18.30 -4.71
CA THR A 122 1.09 -19.26 -5.26
C THR A 122 1.63 -18.86 -6.64
N SER A 123 0.90 -18.03 -7.41
CA SER A 123 1.35 -17.57 -8.72
C SER A 123 2.24 -16.32 -8.66
N GLU A 124 2.16 -15.55 -7.57
CA GLU A 124 2.85 -14.27 -7.43
C GLU A 124 3.98 -14.32 -6.39
N ALA A 125 3.93 -15.23 -5.41
CA ALA A 125 5.02 -15.44 -4.46
C ALA A 125 6.17 -16.20 -5.15
N GLU A 126 7.34 -15.57 -5.19
CA GLU A 126 8.54 -16.11 -5.85
C GLU A 126 9.52 -16.72 -4.86
N ALA A 127 9.57 -16.23 -3.63
CA ALA A 127 10.50 -16.73 -2.63
C ALA A 127 10.19 -18.18 -2.23
N ASP A 128 11.25 -18.92 -1.90
CA ASP A 128 11.12 -20.23 -1.24
C ASP A 128 10.31 -20.06 0.06
N PRO A 129 9.16 -20.75 0.23
CA PRO A 129 8.25 -20.48 1.34
C PRO A 129 8.90 -20.70 2.72
N ASP A 130 9.73 -21.73 2.89
CA ASP A 130 10.38 -22.01 4.17
C ASP A 130 11.40 -20.92 4.53
N ARG A 131 12.21 -20.49 3.55
CA ARG A 131 13.15 -19.37 3.73
C ARG A 131 12.42 -18.06 3.99
N ALA A 132 11.34 -17.78 3.26
CA ALA A 132 10.52 -16.59 3.46
C ALA A 132 9.98 -16.57 4.89
N LEU A 133 9.25 -17.63 5.30
CA LEU A 133 8.66 -17.76 6.62
C LEU A 133 9.69 -17.59 7.74
N SER A 134 10.88 -18.21 7.62
CA SER A 134 11.93 -18.06 8.61
C SER A 134 12.40 -16.61 8.77
N ARG A 135 12.43 -15.83 7.68
CA ARG A 135 12.85 -14.43 7.70
C ARG A 135 11.77 -13.53 8.29
N ILE A 136 10.50 -13.73 7.95
CA ILE A 136 9.43 -12.92 8.55
C ILE A 136 9.31 -13.24 10.04
N ASP A 137 9.44 -14.50 10.45
CA ASP A 137 9.39 -14.87 11.88
C ASP A 137 10.54 -14.23 12.66
N ALA A 138 11.74 -14.15 12.08
CA ALA A 138 12.87 -13.44 12.68
C ALA A 138 12.61 -11.93 12.80
N GLU A 139 12.02 -11.31 11.78
CA GLU A 139 11.71 -9.88 11.80
C GLU A 139 10.61 -9.54 12.82
N ILE A 140 9.53 -10.33 12.89
CA ILE A 140 8.47 -10.16 13.88
C ILE A 140 9.04 -10.31 15.31
N ALA A 141 9.91 -11.30 15.54
CA ALA A 141 10.57 -11.47 16.83
C ALA A 141 11.45 -10.25 17.19
N ARG A 142 12.23 -9.74 16.23
CA ARG A 142 13.05 -8.54 16.40
C ARG A 142 12.20 -7.31 16.77
N LEU A 143 11.06 -7.13 16.10
CA LEU A 143 10.12 -6.04 16.39
C LEU A 143 9.52 -6.17 17.80
N ALA A 144 9.10 -7.38 18.18
CA ALA A 144 8.59 -7.66 19.52
C ALA A 144 9.64 -7.37 20.61
N ASP A 145 10.88 -7.80 20.41
CA ASP A 145 12.00 -7.54 21.33
C ASP A 145 12.33 -6.04 21.45
N ALA A 146 12.09 -5.27 20.38
CA ALA A 146 12.20 -3.81 20.38
C ALA A 146 11.01 -3.11 21.06
N GLY A 147 10.03 -3.86 21.58
CA GLY A 147 8.83 -3.32 22.22
C GLY A 147 7.82 -2.73 21.24
N ILE A 148 7.94 -3.05 19.95
CA ILE A 148 6.99 -2.62 18.92
C ILE A 148 5.78 -3.56 18.98
N THR A 149 4.60 -2.97 19.08
CA THR A 149 3.32 -3.69 19.02
C THR A 149 2.74 -3.66 17.61
N PRO A 150 1.99 -4.69 17.20
CA PRO A 150 1.26 -4.67 15.94
C PRO A 150 0.22 -3.55 15.89
N GLU A 151 -0.29 -3.28 14.68
CA GLU A 151 -1.36 -2.33 14.45
C GLU A 151 -2.58 -2.60 15.37
N GLY A 152 -3.07 -1.54 16.01
CA GLY A 152 -4.14 -1.60 17.01
C GLY A 152 -3.67 -1.75 18.47
N GLY A 153 -2.36 -1.86 18.72
CA GLY A 153 -1.79 -1.72 20.06
C GLY A 153 -1.97 -2.92 21.01
N GLY A 154 -2.06 -4.14 20.47
CA GLY A 154 -2.20 -5.39 21.22
C GLY A 154 -0.94 -6.25 21.28
N ASP A 155 -1.07 -7.49 21.72
CA ASP A 155 0.01 -8.48 21.66
C ASP A 155 0.10 -9.17 20.28
N TRP A 156 1.29 -9.62 19.91
CA TRP A 156 1.57 -10.26 18.62
C TRP A 156 0.80 -11.56 18.40
N ALA A 157 0.55 -12.35 19.44
CA ALA A 157 -0.12 -13.64 19.31
C ALA A 157 -1.60 -13.47 18.97
N THR A 158 -2.28 -12.54 19.65
CA THR A 158 -3.67 -12.17 19.35
C THR A 158 -3.80 -11.56 17.96
N HIS A 159 -2.87 -10.68 17.58
CA HIS A 159 -2.87 -10.09 16.24
C HIS A 159 -2.70 -11.17 15.16
N GLN A 160 -1.75 -12.09 15.34
CA GLN A 160 -1.50 -13.16 14.39
C GLN A 160 -2.71 -14.09 14.27
N ALA A 161 -3.34 -14.50 15.38
CA ALA A 161 -4.54 -15.33 15.34
C ALA A 161 -5.69 -14.67 14.57
N ARG A 162 -5.84 -13.35 14.69
CA ARG A 162 -6.83 -12.57 13.91
C ARG A 162 -6.49 -12.57 12.42
N VAL A 163 -5.22 -12.37 12.06
CA VAL A 163 -4.79 -12.36 10.65
C VAL A 163 -4.89 -13.77 10.04
N ASP A 164 -4.54 -14.83 10.77
CA ASP A 164 -4.70 -16.22 10.34
C ASP A 164 -6.18 -16.53 10.04
N ALA A 165 -7.11 -16.09 10.91
CA ALA A 165 -8.54 -16.22 10.67
C ALA A 165 -9.03 -15.40 9.46
N ALA A 166 -8.51 -14.19 9.28
CA ALA A 166 -8.82 -13.35 8.13
C ALA A 166 -8.30 -13.97 6.81
N ALA A 167 -7.10 -14.56 6.82
CA ALA A 167 -6.51 -15.23 5.66
C ALA A 167 -7.35 -16.43 5.22
N LEU A 168 -7.87 -17.22 6.17
CA LEU A 168 -8.83 -18.29 5.89
C LEU A 168 -10.11 -17.76 5.23
N SER A 169 -10.68 -16.69 5.78
CA SER A 169 -11.88 -16.06 5.20
C SER A 169 -11.63 -15.50 3.80
N ILE A 170 -10.47 -14.87 3.57
CA ILE A 170 -10.09 -14.36 2.25
C ILE A 170 -9.90 -15.50 1.25
N ALA A 171 -9.27 -16.60 1.66
CA ALA A 171 -9.11 -17.78 0.82
C ALA A 171 -10.47 -18.37 0.42
N ASP A 172 -11.41 -18.49 1.37
CA ASP A 172 -12.77 -18.96 1.12
C ASP A 172 -13.55 -18.05 0.16
N ILE A 173 -13.46 -16.72 0.32
CA ILE A 173 -14.06 -15.74 -0.61
C ILE A 173 -13.51 -15.94 -2.03
N LEU A 174 -12.21 -16.18 -2.18
CA LEU A 174 -11.57 -16.36 -3.48
C LEU A 174 -11.91 -17.71 -4.12
N GLU A 175 -12.17 -18.74 -3.33
CA GLU A 175 -12.55 -20.07 -3.82
C GLU A 175 -14.03 -20.12 -4.22
N THR A 176 -14.92 -19.60 -3.37
CA THR A 176 -16.37 -19.77 -3.51
C THR A 176 -17.05 -18.57 -4.20
N GLY A 177 -16.45 -17.39 -4.12
CA GLY A 177 -17.07 -16.13 -4.51
C GLY A 177 -18.14 -15.62 -3.54
N GLU A 178 -18.46 -16.37 -2.48
CA GLU A 178 -19.37 -15.94 -1.42
C GLU A 178 -18.65 -14.93 -0.52
N SER A 179 -19.32 -13.83 -0.19
CA SER A 179 -18.72 -12.80 0.65
C SER A 179 -19.74 -12.19 1.60
N ASP A 180 -19.34 -12.03 2.87
CA ASP A 180 -20.06 -11.21 3.84
C ASP A 180 -19.50 -9.77 3.80
N GLY A 181 -19.76 -9.08 2.69
CA GLY A 181 -19.40 -7.65 2.54
C GLY A 181 -18.00 -7.35 2.00
N MET A 182 -17.20 -8.35 1.61
CA MET A 182 -15.92 -8.15 0.89
C MET A 182 -15.95 -8.79 -0.50
N PRO A 183 -16.05 -8.01 -1.59
CA PRO A 183 -16.00 -8.54 -2.95
C PRO A 183 -14.73 -9.39 -3.22
N PRO A 184 -14.82 -10.45 -4.04
CA PRO A 184 -13.64 -11.27 -4.40
C PRO A 184 -12.49 -10.48 -5.02
N ALA A 185 -12.78 -9.39 -5.74
CA ALA A 185 -11.75 -8.50 -6.28
C ALA A 185 -10.94 -7.81 -5.17
N ASP A 186 -11.60 -7.36 -4.10
CA ASP A 186 -10.92 -6.73 -2.96
C ASP A 186 -10.11 -7.75 -2.17
N ALA A 187 -10.66 -8.95 -1.97
CA ALA A 187 -9.96 -10.08 -1.38
C ALA A 187 -8.67 -10.42 -2.17
N ALA A 188 -8.75 -10.45 -3.50
CA ALA A 188 -7.61 -10.70 -4.36
C ALA A 188 -6.53 -9.62 -4.21
N ILE A 189 -6.94 -8.34 -4.15
CA ILE A 189 -5.99 -7.23 -3.96
C ILE A 189 -5.27 -7.35 -2.61
N LEU A 190 -5.96 -7.73 -1.53
CA LEU A 190 -5.30 -7.92 -0.22
C LEU A 190 -4.21 -9.00 -0.27
N VAL A 191 -4.43 -10.09 -1.02
CA VAL A 191 -3.40 -11.12 -1.21
C VAL A 191 -2.23 -10.55 -2.02
N ARG A 192 -2.50 -9.86 -3.14
CA ARG A 192 -1.45 -9.25 -3.98
C ARG A 192 -0.62 -8.22 -3.22
N ASP A 193 -1.26 -7.39 -2.41
CA ASP A 193 -0.63 -6.37 -1.58
C ASP A 193 0.36 -7.04 -0.60
N ALA A 194 -0.09 -8.10 0.10
CA ALA A 194 0.75 -8.84 1.03
C ALA A 194 1.94 -9.51 0.32
N VAL A 195 1.74 -10.12 -0.85
CA VAL A 195 2.79 -10.73 -1.66
C VAL A 195 3.77 -9.68 -2.16
N THR A 196 3.29 -8.65 -2.85
CA THR A 196 4.13 -7.62 -3.48
C THR A 196 5.06 -6.95 -2.48
N VAL A 197 4.52 -6.46 -1.35
CA VAL A 197 5.35 -5.77 -0.36
C VAL A 197 6.34 -6.72 0.30
N THR A 198 5.92 -7.94 0.64
CA THR A 198 6.77 -8.91 1.34
C THR A 198 7.89 -9.43 0.45
N GLU A 199 7.62 -9.74 -0.82
CA GLU A 199 8.64 -10.21 -1.78
C GLU A 199 9.68 -9.12 -2.07
N LEU A 200 9.26 -7.87 -2.23
CA LEU A 200 10.19 -6.74 -2.37
C LEU A 200 11.04 -6.55 -1.11
N TRP A 201 10.45 -6.70 0.09
CA TRP A 201 11.20 -6.65 1.33
C TRP A 201 12.19 -7.82 1.44
N LEU A 202 11.77 -9.03 1.04
CA LEU A 202 12.62 -10.21 1.03
C LEU A 202 13.81 -10.00 0.10
N ALA A 203 13.61 -9.48 -1.10
CA ALA A 203 14.68 -9.15 -2.04
C ALA A 203 15.67 -8.11 -1.47
N ALA A 204 15.18 -7.12 -0.71
CA ALA A 204 16.01 -6.06 -0.16
C ALA A 204 16.95 -6.49 0.98
N GLN A 205 16.79 -7.69 1.57
CA GLN A 205 17.75 -8.21 2.58
C GLN A 205 18.71 -9.28 2.05
N GLU A 206 18.81 -9.45 0.73
CA GLU A 206 19.84 -10.28 0.10
C GLU A 206 21.13 -9.50 -0.19
#